data_AF-A0A8S9G534-F1
#
_entry.id   AF-A0A8S9G534-F1
#
_cell.length_a   1.000
_cell.length_b   1.000
_cell.length_c   1.000
_cell.angle_alpha   90.00
_cell.angle_beta   90.00
_cell.angle_gamma   90.00
#
_symmetry.space_group_name_H-M   'P 1'
#
loop_
_entity.id
_entity.type
_entity.pdbx_description
1 polymer ?
#
loop_
_entity_poly.entity_id
_entity_poly.type
_entity_poly.pdbx_seq_one_letter_code
_entity_poly.pdbx_strand_id
1 'polypeptide(L)'
;MPSPPTTTSLSVTQTINGSHSFTIKGYSLAKGIGIGKHIASDTFTVGGYEWAIYFYPDGKNPEDNSAYVSVFIALASDGTDVRALFELSLLDQSGKGKHKVHSHFDRALESGPYTLKYRGSMWFVS
;
A
#
# COMPACT_ATOMS: atom_id res chain seq x y z
N MET A 1 0.51 51.51 -29.69
CA MET A 1 -0.36 50.76 -28.75
C MET A 1 0.53 50.04 -27.76
N PRO A 2 0.24 50.04 -26.45
CA PRO A 2 0.93 49.16 -25.52
C PRO A 2 0.56 47.70 -25.83
N SER A 3 1.53 46.79 -25.74
CA SER A 3 1.26 45.36 -25.87
C SER A 3 0.44 44.86 -24.67
N PRO A 4 -0.51 43.94 -24.88
CA PRO A 4 -1.28 43.38 -23.77
C PRO A 4 -0.35 42.69 -22.75
N PRO A 5 -0.69 42.71 -21.45
CA PRO A 5 0.13 42.08 -20.42
C PRO A 5 0.17 40.56 -20.61
N THR A 6 1.38 40.00 -20.65
CA THR A 6 1.59 38.56 -20.68
C THR A 6 1.38 38.00 -19.28
N THR A 7 0.56 36.96 -19.16
CA THR A 7 0.41 36.18 -17.93
C THR A 7 0.91 34.76 -18.15
N THR A 8 1.47 34.16 -17.11
CA THR A 8 1.91 32.76 -17.08
C THR A 8 1.34 32.08 -15.84
N SER A 9 1.07 30.78 -15.96
CA SER A 9 0.67 29.93 -14.84
C SER A 9 1.47 28.62 -14.88
N LEU A 10 1.62 27.99 -13.71
CA LEU A 10 2.35 26.75 -13.54
C LEU A 10 1.49 25.78 -12.72
N SER A 11 1.40 24.52 -13.18
CA SER A 11 0.86 23.42 -12.39
C SER A 11 2.00 22.52 -11.93
N VAL A 12 2.07 22.23 -10.64
CA VAL A 12 3.10 21.38 -10.03
C VAL A 12 2.41 20.21 -9.32
N THR A 13 2.83 18.98 -9.64
CA THR A 13 2.41 17.79 -8.88
C THR A 13 3.61 17.30 -8.08
N GLN A 14 3.41 17.08 -6.78
CA GLN A 14 4.46 16.58 -5.88
C GLN A 14 4.05 15.24 -5.28
N THR A 15 5.02 14.35 -5.12
CA THR A 15 4.86 13.08 -4.42
C THR A 15 5.43 13.20 -3.01
N ILE A 16 4.64 12.85 -2.01
CA ILE A 16 5.10 12.74 -0.62
C ILE A 16 5.46 11.30 -0.33
N ASN A 17 6.70 11.06 0.05
CA ASN A 17 7.21 9.73 0.37
C ASN A 17 7.10 9.46 1.87
N GLY A 18 6.81 8.21 2.23
CA GLY A 18 6.82 7.73 3.61
C GLY A 18 7.05 6.22 3.65
N SER A 19 7.47 5.72 4.81
CA SER A 19 7.67 4.29 5.04
C SER A 19 7.10 3.89 6.39
N HIS A 20 6.65 2.64 6.50
CA HIS A 20 6.14 2.07 7.73
C HIS A 20 6.62 0.62 7.85
N SER A 21 7.06 0.23 9.04
CA SER A 21 7.50 -1.13 9.34
C SER A 21 6.52 -1.81 10.28
N PHE A 22 5.90 -2.88 9.80
CA PHE A 22 4.97 -3.68 10.58
C PHE A 22 5.59 -5.04 10.93
N THR A 23 5.75 -5.31 12.24
CA THR A 23 6.37 -6.56 12.73
C THR A 23 5.35 -7.42 13.46
N ILE A 24 5.12 -8.63 12.95
CA ILE A 24 4.26 -9.63 13.60
C ILE A 24 5.16 -10.58 14.40
N LYS A 25 5.06 -10.49 15.73
CA LYS A 25 5.71 -11.46 16.63
C LYS A 25 4.81 -12.69 16.79
N GLY A 26 5.42 -13.88 16.85
CA GLY A 26 4.67 -15.12 17.03
C GLY A 26 3.84 -15.53 15.80
N TYR A 27 4.32 -15.26 14.59
CA TYR A 27 3.63 -15.58 13.33
C TYR A 27 3.09 -17.02 13.26
N SER A 28 3.81 -18.00 13.81
CA SER A 28 3.36 -19.40 13.83
C SER A 28 2.01 -19.60 14.53
N LEU A 29 1.68 -18.76 15.53
CA LEU A 29 0.40 -18.76 16.23
C LEU A 29 -0.68 -17.97 15.48
N ALA A 30 -0.27 -17.02 14.63
CA ALA A 30 -1.15 -16.24 13.78
C ALA A 30 -1.59 -17.01 12.52
N LYS A 31 -0.82 -18.01 12.08
CA LYS A 31 -1.23 -18.89 10.99
C LYS A 31 -2.35 -19.81 11.48
N GLY A 32 -3.40 -20.00 10.67
CA GLY A 32 -4.57 -20.79 11.03
C GLY A 32 -5.68 -20.02 11.74
N ILE A 33 -5.58 -18.69 11.88
CA ILE A 33 -6.69 -17.88 12.43
C ILE A 33 -7.94 -17.95 11.54
N GLY A 34 -7.77 -18.25 10.25
CA GLY A 34 -8.82 -18.49 9.27
C GLY A 34 -8.69 -17.60 8.04
N ILE A 35 -9.12 -18.12 6.89
CA ILE A 35 -9.15 -17.39 5.62
C ILE A 35 -9.96 -16.10 5.75
N GLY A 36 -9.47 -15.01 5.16
CA GLY A 36 -10.14 -13.71 5.19
C GLY A 36 -10.04 -12.97 6.52
N LYS A 37 -9.41 -13.56 7.55
CA LYS A 37 -9.05 -12.84 8.78
C LYS A 37 -7.67 -12.22 8.65
N HIS A 38 -7.52 -11.02 9.18
CA HIS A 38 -6.28 -10.25 9.09
C HIS A 38 -5.81 -9.75 10.45
N ILE A 39 -4.53 -9.42 10.49
CA ILE A 39 -3.88 -8.63 11.53
C ILE A 39 -3.58 -7.28 10.91
N ALA A 40 -4.06 -6.21 11.54
CA ALA A 40 -3.81 -4.85 11.10
C ALA A 40 -2.57 -4.27 11.81
N SER A 41 -1.81 -3.45 11.10
CA SER A 41 -0.84 -2.54 11.73
C SER A 41 -1.55 -1.41 12.47
N ASP A 42 -0.80 -0.67 13.27
CA ASP A 42 -1.19 0.68 13.66
C ASP A 42 -1.36 1.56 12.42
N THR A 43 -2.17 2.61 12.54
CA THR A 43 -2.32 3.61 11.48
C THR A 43 -1.08 4.49 11.39
N PHE A 44 -0.70 4.87 10.17
CA PHE A 44 0.43 5.77 9.92
C PHE A 44 0.06 6.83 8.87
N THR A 45 0.67 8.01 8.97
CA THR A 45 0.32 9.17 8.14
C THR A 45 1.35 9.40 7.04
N VAL A 46 0.90 9.49 5.79
CA VAL A 46 1.72 9.88 4.63
C VAL A 46 0.88 10.72 3.69
N GLY A 47 1.42 11.86 3.24
CA GLY A 47 0.72 12.75 2.30
C GLY A 47 -0.58 13.35 2.83
N GLY A 48 -0.74 13.44 4.16
CA GLY A 48 -1.97 13.93 4.80
C GLY A 48 -3.09 12.90 4.95
N TYR A 49 -2.84 11.64 4.58
CA TYR A 49 -3.80 10.54 4.72
C TYR A 49 -3.30 9.51 5.73
N GLU A 50 -4.25 8.85 6.39
CA GLU A 50 -3.95 7.73 7.28
C GLU A 50 -4.04 6.42 6.51
N TRP A 51 -3.07 5.54 6.75
CA TRP A 51 -2.90 4.26 6.09
C TRP A 51 -2.74 3.16 7.13
N ALA A 52 -3.08 1.93 6.75
CA ALA A 52 -2.78 0.74 7.55
C ALA A 52 -2.36 -0.42 6.64
N ILE A 53 -1.57 -1.35 7.18
CA ILE A 53 -1.21 -2.60 6.53
C ILE A 53 -2.11 -3.70 7.06
N TYR A 54 -2.80 -4.43 6.16
CA TYR A 54 -3.58 -5.61 6.52
C TYR A 54 -2.84 -6.87 6.06
N PHE A 55 -2.49 -7.72 7.01
CA PHE A 55 -1.81 -8.99 6.79
C PHE A 55 -2.78 -10.16 7.02
N TYR A 56 -2.98 -10.99 6.00
CA TYR A 56 -3.82 -12.19 6.03
C TYR A 56 -2.92 -13.43 6.08
N PRO A 57 -2.75 -14.06 7.26
CA PRO A 57 -1.88 -15.23 7.39
C PRO A 57 -2.35 -16.41 6.54
N ASP A 58 -3.67 -16.58 6.36
CA ASP A 58 -4.27 -17.71 5.63
C ASP A 58 -4.82 -17.33 4.26
N GLY A 59 -4.37 -16.19 3.73
CA GLY A 59 -4.88 -15.63 2.48
C GLY A 59 -6.19 -14.87 2.65
N LYS A 60 -6.50 -14.00 1.69
CA LYS A 60 -7.73 -13.20 1.69
C LYS A 60 -8.95 -14.00 1.23
N ASN A 61 -8.80 -14.81 0.18
CA ASN A 61 -9.92 -15.48 -0.50
C ASN A 61 -9.87 -17.00 -0.28
N PRO A 62 -11.03 -17.66 -0.08
CA PRO A 62 -11.11 -19.11 0.03
C PRO A 62 -10.60 -19.86 -1.21
N GLU A 63 -10.74 -19.24 -2.39
CA GLU A 63 -10.33 -19.79 -3.68
C GLU A 63 -8.83 -20.10 -3.75
N ASP A 64 -8.02 -19.37 -2.98
CA ASP A 64 -6.57 -19.54 -2.94
C ASP A 64 -6.13 -20.69 -2.01
N ASN A 65 -7.08 -21.38 -1.34
CA ASN A 65 -6.85 -22.53 -0.46
C ASN A 65 -5.72 -22.33 0.59
N SER A 66 -5.53 -21.11 1.10
CA SER A 66 -4.43 -20.74 2.02
C SER A 66 -3.02 -21.04 1.48
N ALA A 67 -2.86 -21.16 0.16
CA ALA A 67 -1.58 -21.43 -0.50
C ALA A 67 -0.55 -20.31 -0.29
N TYR A 68 -1.03 -19.08 -0.06
CA TYR A 68 -0.20 -17.89 0.12
C TYR A 68 -0.71 -17.03 1.27
N VAL A 69 0.19 -16.25 1.87
CA VAL A 69 -0.19 -15.11 2.72
C VAL A 69 -0.58 -13.95 1.84
N SER A 70 -1.48 -13.07 2.31
CA SER A 70 -1.85 -11.87 1.57
C SER A 70 -1.53 -10.60 2.35
N VAL A 71 -0.99 -9.56 1.69
CA VAL A 71 -0.66 -8.27 2.30
C VAL A 71 -1.29 -7.15 1.49
N PHE A 72 -1.89 -6.20 2.19
CA PHE A 72 -2.59 -5.07 1.60
C PHE A 72 -2.20 -3.77 2.28
N ILE A 73 -2.17 -2.69 1.52
CA ILE A 73 -2.25 -1.33 2.07
C ILE A 73 -3.69 -0.83 1.96
N ALA A 74 -4.18 -0.24 3.04
CA ALA A 74 -5.54 0.26 3.17
C ALA A 74 -5.53 1.74 3.51
N LEU A 75 -6.41 2.50 2.87
CA LEU A 75 -6.69 3.89 3.24
C LEU A 75 -7.60 3.89 4.49
N ALA A 76 -7.07 4.37 5.61
CA ALA A 76 -7.73 4.35 6.92
C ALA A 76 -8.50 5.65 7.21
N SER A 77 -8.05 6.78 6.66
CA SER A 77 -8.75 8.07 6.74
C SER A 77 -9.85 8.19 5.68
N ASP A 78 -10.74 9.15 5.86
CA ASP A 78 -11.63 9.57 4.79
C ASP A 78 -10.83 10.27 3.68
N GLY A 79 -11.16 9.97 2.44
CA GLY A 79 -10.49 10.51 1.27
C GLY A 79 -11.15 9.99 0.00
N THR A 80 -11.28 10.85 -1.00
CA THR A 80 -11.78 10.51 -2.34
C THR A 80 -10.67 10.71 -3.35
N ASP A 81 -10.49 9.73 -4.23
CA ASP A 81 -9.51 9.74 -5.32
C ASP A 81 -8.05 9.96 -4.88
N VAL A 82 -7.66 9.34 -3.76
CA VAL A 82 -6.28 9.37 -3.27
C VAL A 82 -5.39 8.56 -4.20
N ARG A 83 -4.40 9.22 -4.78
CA ARG A 83 -3.43 8.63 -5.71
C ARG A 83 -2.15 8.23 -4.97
N ALA A 84 -1.82 6.95 -4.96
CA ALA A 84 -0.63 6.44 -4.27
C ALA A 84 0.15 5.41 -5.11
N LEU A 85 1.46 5.42 -4.91
CA LEU A 85 2.39 4.38 -5.31
C LEU A 85 2.93 3.74 -4.04
N PHE A 86 3.12 2.42 -4.04
CA PHE A 86 3.62 1.70 -2.88
C PHE A 86 4.50 0.54 -3.30
N GLU A 87 5.44 0.22 -2.41
CA GLU A 87 6.26 -0.97 -2.44
C GLU A 87 6.02 -1.73 -1.13
N LEU A 88 5.83 -3.04 -1.23
CA LEU A 88 5.71 -3.93 -0.08
C LEU A 88 6.86 -4.92 -0.09
N SER A 89 7.60 -4.95 1.02
CA SER A 89 8.78 -5.78 1.20
C SER A 89 8.62 -6.67 2.42
N LEU A 90 8.56 -7.98 2.22
CA LEU A 90 8.62 -8.97 3.29
C LEU A 90 10.10 -9.25 3.61
N LEU A 91 10.51 -8.85 4.82
CA LEU A 91 11.91 -8.94 5.22
C LEU A 91 12.32 -10.37 5.60
N ASP A 92 13.39 -10.85 5.00
CA ASP A 92 14.03 -12.11 5.40
C ASP A 92 14.77 -11.93 6.72
N GLN A 93 14.30 -12.63 7.74
CA GLN A 93 14.90 -12.62 9.08
C GLN A 93 16.04 -13.64 9.23
N SER A 94 16.28 -14.50 8.24
CA SER A 94 17.35 -15.50 8.29
C SER A 94 18.76 -14.91 8.09
N GLY A 95 18.85 -13.61 7.80
CA GLY A 95 20.12 -12.91 7.53
C GLY A 95 20.71 -13.22 6.16
N LYS A 96 20.00 -13.96 5.30
CA LYS A 96 20.46 -14.35 3.96
C LYS A 96 20.11 -13.33 2.88
N GLY A 97 19.48 -12.22 3.27
CA GLY A 97 19.10 -11.13 2.36
C GLY A 97 18.04 -11.51 1.33
N LYS A 98 17.26 -12.58 1.56
CA LYS A 98 16.25 -13.08 0.61
C LYS A 98 14.90 -12.39 0.78
N HIS A 99 14.90 -11.06 0.76
CA HIS A 99 13.67 -10.26 0.89
C HIS A 99 12.73 -10.55 -0.28
N LYS A 100 11.44 -10.78 0.00
CA LYS A 100 10.41 -10.84 -1.05
C LYS A 100 9.85 -9.44 -1.22
N VAL A 101 10.23 -8.78 -2.32
CA VAL A 101 9.77 -7.44 -2.67
C VAL A 101 8.72 -7.53 -3.77
N HIS A 102 7.66 -6.77 -3.64
CA HIS A 102 6.75 -6.51 -4.74
C HIS A 102 6.47 -5.03 -4.81
N SER A 103 6.68 -4.47 -5.99
CA SER A 103 6.60 -3.04 -6.23
C SER A 103 5.58 -2.74 -7.31
N HIS A 104 4.79 -1.70 -7.07
CA HIS A 104 3.92 -1.12 -8.08
C HIS A 104 4.57 0.06 -8.82
N PHE A 105 5.83 0.35 -8.53
CA PHE A 105 6.62 1.31 -9.31
C PHE A 105 7.09 0.74 -10.66
N ASP A 106 7.24 -0.58 -10.77
CA ASP A 106 7.80 -1.25 -11.96
C ASP A 106 6.78 -1.54 -13.06
N ARG A 107 5.47 -1.41 -12.76
CA ARG A 107 4.47 -1.32 -13.84
C ARG A 107 4.74 0.00 -14.55
N ALA A 108 5.23 -0.09 -15.78
CA ALA A 108 5.50 1.04 -16.66
C ALA A 108 4.46 2.14 -16.48
N LEU A 109 4.90 3.39 -16.61
CA LEU A 109 4.17 4.66 -16.46
C LEU A 109 2.76 4.68 -17.12
N GLU A 110 2.42 3.71 -17.96
CA GLU A 110 1.10 3.47 -18.54
C GLU A 110 -0.02 3.20 -17.51
N SER A 111 0.28 2.67 -16.31
CA SER A 111 -0.78 2.38 -15.32
C SER A 111 -1.15 3.56 -14.41
N GLY A 112 -0.33 4.62 -14.34
CA GLY A 112 -0.51 5.73 -13.41
C GLY A 112 -0.58 5.32 -11.92
N PRO A 113 -0.69 6.31 -10.99
CA PRO A 113 -0.89 6.00 -9.58
C PRO A 113 -2.25 5.34 -9.34
N TYR A 114 -2.31 4.38 -8.40
CA TYR A 114 -3.58 3.76 -8.03
C TYR A 114 -4.47 4.74 -7.30
N THR A 115 -5.74 4.76 -7.69
CA THR A 115 -6.75 5.64 -7.09
C THR A 115 -7.56 4.87 -6.06
N LEU A 116 -7.40 5.20 -4.78
CA LEU A 116 -8.26 4.72 -3.70
C LEU A 116 -9.45 5.67 -3.57
N LYS A 117 -10.65 5.11 -3.71
CA LYS A 117 -11.87 5.90 -3.89
C LYS A 117 -12.55 6.29 -2.58
N TYR A 118 -12.42 5.48 -1.55
CA TYR A 118 -13.08 5.68 -0.25
C TYR A 118 -12.36 4.93 0.87
N ARG A 119 -12.66 5.29 2.12
CA ARG A 119 -12.14 4.65 3.33
C ARG A 119 -12.36 3.14 3.33
N GLY A 120 -11.32 2.37 3.63
CA GLY A 120 -11.37 0.90 3.60
C GLY A 120 -11.17 0.30 2.21
N SER A 121 -10.91 1.10 1.17
CA SER A 121 -10.39 0.58 -0.10
C SER A 121 -9.06 -0.13 0.15
N MET A 122 -8.93 -1.34 -0.39
CA MET A 122 -7.77 -2.22 -0.21
C MET A 122 -7.18 -2.63 -1.55
N TRP A 123 -5.85 -2.74 -1.65
CA TRP A 123 -5.17 -3.26 -2.84
C TRP A 123 -4.20 -4.40 -2.51
N PHE A 124 -4.27 -5.48 -3.30
CA PHE A 124 -3.47 -6.69 -3.13
C PHE A 124 -2.23 -6.69 -4.03
N VAL A 125 -1.25 -7.44 -3.57
CA VAL A 125 -0.04 -7.85 -4.28
C VAL A 125 -0.03 -9.39 -4.40
N SER A 126 -0.09 -9.95 -5.60
CA SER A 126 0.14 -11.39 -5.86
C SER A 126 1.63 -11.72 -5.98
#